data_AF-A0A328Y9I5-F1
#
_entry.id   AF-A0A328Y9I5-F1
#
_cell.length_a   1.000
_cell.length_b   1.000
_cell.length_c   1.000
_cell.angle_alpha   90.00
_cell.angle_beta   90.00
_cell.angle_gamma   90.00
#
_symmetry.space_group_name_H-M   'P 1'
#
loop_
_entity.id
_entity.type
_entity.pdbx_description
1 polymer ?
#
loop_
_entity_poly.entity_id
_entity_poly.type
_entity_poly.pdbx_seq_one_letter_code
_entity_poly.pdbx_strand_id
1 'polypeptide(L)'
;MKPASPLNPPLVIAIAKDKYLTPKHPFPDSLHIPAMSPPLYGQDITYGCRSSAPRGHNVGNTAQELRPKMLKLLDIFAKGERTGMAKRLFTEFLCEDRRDVSYFDDNHLNTAVNSHSNINYFCSAILSAPNSPHKSSDHHRIHQSLMDAGWDIKKVRMPVNIGVPALNIGSTLFSTRDYHNGLGLMINGIQYVYVIATHYAYDSEKKEYALTLKFVFYDVFGLDDDDLNEYGSLSDGFLSSPAGVGITAWWQLQHQLAYPPLVTRVVLNRTYEAPAL
;
A
#
# COMPACT_ATOMS: atom_id res chain seq x y z
N MET A 1 -21.94 -25.52 -9.46
CA MET A 1 -21.82 -24.11 -9.12
C MET A 1 -22.23 -23.26 -10.31
N LYS A 2 -23.05 -22.21 -10.10
CA LYS A 2 -23.37 -21.22 -11.13
C LYS A 2 -22.14 -20.35 -11.41
N PRO A 3 -21.73 -20.14 -12.68
CA PRO A 3 -20.56 -19.30 -12.96
C PRO A 3 -20.82 -17.85 -12.53
N ALA A 4 -19.81 -17.23 -11.90
CA ALA A 4 -19.87 -15.82 -11.53
C ALA A 4 -20.06 -14.96 -12.79
N SER A 5 -21.05 -14.06 -12.76
CA SER A 5 -21.29 -13.12 -13.85
C SER A 5 -20.64 -11.77 -13.53
N PRO A 6 -20.17 -11.01 -14.53
CA PRO A 6 -19.63 -9.67 -14.32
C PRO A 6 -20.65 -8.75 -13.62
N LEU A 7 -20.16 -7.99 -12.64
CA LEU A 7 -20.92 -6.90 -12.02
C LEU A 7 -20.69 -5.63 -12.81
N ASN A 8 -21.78 -5.00 -13.25
CA ASN A 8 -21.73 -3.73 -13.97
C ASN A 8 -22.69 -2.71 -13.31
N PRO A 9 -22.17 -1.69 -12.60
CA PRO A 9 -20.75 -1.47 -12.32
C PRO A 9 -20.19 -2.47 -11.28
N PRO A 10 -18.86 -2.63 -11.19
CA PRO A 10 -18.21 -3.27 -10.05
C PRO A 10 -18.58 -2.57 -8.73
N LEU A 11 -18.61 -3.32 -7.63
CA LEU A 11 -19.06 -2.82 -6.33
C LEU A 11 -17.92 -2.83 -5.32
N VAL A 12 -17.68 -1.69 -4.66
CA VAL A 12 -16.77 -1.66 -3.50
C VAL A 12 -17.50 -2.24 -2.31
N ILE A 13 -16.99 -3.35 -1.79
CA ILE A 13 -17.64 -4.13 -0.73
C ILE A 13 -16.86 -4.12 0.59
N ALA A 14 -15.64 -3.58 0.60
CA ALA A 14 -14.89 -3.30 1.80
C ALA A 14 -13.80 -2.23 1.55
N ILE A 15 -13.49 -1.46 2.59
CA ILE A 15 -12.37 -0.51 2.61
C ILE A 15 -11.60 -0.74 3.91
N ALA A 16 -10.31 -1.05 3.80
CA ALA A 16 -9.40 -1.00 4.93
C ALA A 16 -8.63 0.32 4.91
N LYS A 17 -8.41 0.87 6.11
CA LYS A 17 -7.66 2.10 6.32
C LYS A 17 -6.73 1.89 7.48
N ASP A 18 -5.53 2.42 7.37
CA ASP A 18 -4.66 2.53 8.52
C ASP A 18 -5.30 3.47 9.56
N LYS A 19 -5.09 3.17 10.83
CA LYS A 19 -5.63 3.90 11.97
C LYS A 19 -4.63 4.88 12.59
N TYR A 20 -3.34 4.74 12.28
CA TYR A 20 -2.30 5.59 12.84
C TYR A 20 -2.25 6.97 12.18
N LEU A 21 -2.52 7.02 10.88
CA LEU A 21 -2.57 8.28 10.15
C LEU A 21 -3.88 9.02 10.40
N THR A 22 -3.81 10.36 10.46
CA THR A 22 -4.98 11.24 10.34
C THR A 22 -5.03 11.78 8.92
N PRO A 23 -5.51 10.99 7.94
CA PRO A 23 -5.36 11.34 6.54
C PRO A 23 -6.29 12.51 6.18
N LYS A 24 -5.73 13.53 5.54
CA LYS A 24 -6.45 14.76 5.16
C LYS A 24 -6.36 15.07 3.67
N HIS A 25 -5.46 14.42 2.95
CA HIS A 25 -5.13 14.76 1.57
C HIS A 25 -5.75 13.76 0.59
N PRO A 26 -6.85 14.10 -0.11
CA PRO A 26 -7.43 13.21 -1.12
C PRO A 26 -6.55 13.14 -2.36
N PHE A 27 -6.30 11.93 -2.85
CA PHE A 27 -5.70 11.71 -4.16
C PHE A 27 -6.50 10.63 -4.90
N PRO A 28 -7.32 11.01 -5.89
CA PRO A 28 -8.29 10.10 -6.49
C PRO A 28 -7.65 9.07 -7.42
N ASP A 29 -8.25 7.89 -7.50
CA ASP A 29 -7.91 6.86 -8.47
C ASP A 29 -9.10 6.65 -9.39
N SER A 30 -9.03 7.14 -10.63
CA SER A 30 -10.10 6.95 -11.62
C SER A 30 -9.93 5.68 -12.45
N LEU A 31 -8.80 4.97 -12.31
CA LEU A 31 -8.45 3.81 -13.13
C LEU A 31 -8.89 2.50 -12.47
N HIS A 32 -8.78 2.39 -11.15
CA HIS A 32 -8.91 1.11 -10.47
C HIS A 32 -10.04 0.99 -9.47
N ILE A 33 -10.62 2.09 -9.01
CA ILE A 33 -11.79 2.09 -8.13
C ILE A 33 -12.98 2.76 -8.84
N PRO A 34 -14.23 2.32 -8.59
CA PRO A 34 -15.42 3.03 -9.04
C PRO A 34 -15.46 4.47 -8.50
N ALA A 35 -16.28 5.33 -9.10
CA ALA A 35 -16.46 6.70 -8.63
C ALA A 35 -17.04 6.71 -7.20
N MET A 36 -16.19 7.04 -6.23
CA MET A 36 -16.52 7.11 -4.80
C MET A 36 -15.52 8.00 -4.05
N SER A 37 -15.62 8.07 -2.72
CA SER A 37 -14.64 8.78 -1.90
C SER A 37 -13.22 8.26 -2.17
N PRO A 38 -12.28 9.14 -2.52
CA PRO A 38 -10.91 8.74 -2.83
C PRO A 38 -10.17 8.29 -1.56
N PRO A 39 -9.05 7.55 -1.73
CA PRO A 39 -8.12 7.37 -0.62
C PRO A 39 -7.64 8.74 -0.13
N LEU A 40 -7.47 8.84 1.19
CA LEU A 40 -6.95 10.01 1.86
C LEU A 40 -5.58 9.63 2.42
N TYR A 41 -4.60 10.50 2.27
CA TYR A 41 -3.22 10.23 2.70
C TYR A 41 -2.78 11.19 3.81
N GLY A 42 -1.70 10.80 4.49
CA GLY A 42 -1.02 11.57 5.52
C GLY A 42 -0.28 12.78 4.96
N GLN A 43 0.67 13.31 5.73
CA GLN A 43 1.50 14.45 5.30
C GLN A 43 2.62 14.03 4.34
N ASP A 44 2.99 12.76 4.34
CA ASP A 44 3.90 12.10 3.41
C ASP A 44 3.59 12.34 1.92
N ILE A 45 2.34 12.64 1.55
CA ILE A 45 1.95 12.99 0.18
C ILE A 45 2.24 14.47 -0.19
N THR A 46 2.61 15.31 0.78
CA THR A 46 2.89 16.73 0.56
C THR A 46 4.33 16.96 0.12
N TYR A 47 4.61 18.05 -0.59
CA TYR A 47 5.95 18.35 -1.12
C TYR A 47 6.11 19.84 -1.41
N GLY A 48 7.37 20.26 -1.58
CA GLY A 48 7.69 21.64 -1.96
C GLY A 48 7.27 22.68 -0.93
N CYS A 49 7.01 22.29 0.32
CA CYS A 49 6.59 23.18 1.39
C CYS A 49 7.69 24.17 1.83
N ARG A 50 8.91 24.06 1.26
CA ARG A 50 10.10 24.88 1.58
C ARG A 50 10.41 24.91 3.07
N SER A 51 10.04 23.85 3.77
CA SER A 51 10.30 23.71 5.19
C SER A 51 11.78 23.44 5.39
N SER A 52 12.38 24.07 6.41
CA SER A 52 13.65 23.58 6.92
C SER A 52 13.41 22.19 7.49
N ALA A 53 14.35 21.27 7.28
CA ALA A 53 14.26 19.97 7.93
C ALA A 53 14.10 20.20 9.45
N PRO A 54 13.24 19.42 10.13
CA PRO A 54 13.15 19.41 11.58
C PRO A 54 14.53 19.58 12.23
N ARG A 55 14.67 20.54 13.16
CA ARG A 55 15.92 20.87 13.89
C ARG A 55 17.11 21.36 13.03
N GLY A 56 16.89 21.71 11.77
CA GLY A 56 17.88 22.37 10.90
C GLY A 56 18.86 21.43 10.18
N HIS A 57 18.56 20.13 10.11
CA HIS A 57 19.44 19.16 9.46
C HIS A 57 19.53 19.35 7.95
N ASN A 58 20.73 19.13 7.42
CA ASN A 58 21.02 19.32 6.02
C ASN A 58 22.15 18.38 5.60
N VAL A 59 21.85 17.51 4.64
CA VAL A 59 22.83 16.60 4.04
C VAL A 59 23.10 16.97 2.58
N GLY A 60 22.86 18.21 2.18
CA GLY A 60 23.06 18.73 0.82
C GLY A 60 22.01 19.78 0.48
N ASN A 61 22.35 20.65 -0.48
CA ASN A 61 21.50 21.77 -0.88
C ASN A 61 21.02 21.68 -2.33
N THR A 62 21.56 20.74 -3.10
CA THR A 62 21.25 20.59 -4.52
C THR A 62 20.80 19.18 -4.84
N ALA A 63 19.99 19.03 -5.90
CA ALA A 63 19.58 17.71 -6.37
C ALA A 63 20.79 16.83 -6.72
N GLN A 64 21.86 17.42 -7.25
CA GLN A 64 23.10 16.72 -7.59
C GLN A 64 23.78 16.11 -6.36
N GLU A 65 23.73 16.79 -5.20
CA GLU A 65 24.28 16.28 -3.94
C GLU A 65 23.37 15.26 -3.27
N LEU A 66 22.06 15.48 -3.32
CA LEU A 66 21.07 14.71 -2.56
C LEU A 66 20.70 13.38 -3.24
N ARG A 67 20.58 13.36 -4.57
CA ARG A 67 20.19 12.15 -5.32
C ARG A 67 21.09 10.94 -5.06
N PRO A 68 22.44 11.06 -5.13
CA PRO A 68 23.30 9.91 -4.86
C PRO A 68 23.16 9.41 -3.42
N LYS A 69 22.81 10.28 -2.47
CA LYS A 69 22.61 9.92 -1.06
C LYS A 69 21.32 9.13 -0.88
N MET A 70 20.23 9.59 -1.46
CA MET A 70 18.96 8.84 -1.49
C MET A 70 19.14 7.48 -2.18
N LEU A 71 19.85 7.41 -3.31
CA LEU A 71 20.04 6.16 -4.05
C LEU A 71 20.79 5.07 -3.28
N LYS A 72 21.61 5.43 -2.28
CA LYS A 72 22.25 4.46 -1.38
C LYS A 72 21.25 3.63 -0.57
N LEU A 73 20.02 4.11 -0.40
CA LEU A 73 18.95 3.32 0.23
C LEU A 73 18.67 2.03 -0.52
N LEU A 74 18.88 1.98 -1.85
CA LEU A 74 18.76 0.75 -2.63
C LEU A 74 19.81 -0.30 -2.23
N ASP A 75 21.04 0.12 -1.96
CA ASP A 75 22.12 -0.77 -1.53
C ASP A 75 21.90 -1.32 -0.11
N ILE A 76 21.07 -0.63 0.69
CA ILE A 76 20.76 -0.98 2.07
C ILE A 76 19.50 -1.83 2.15
N PHE A 77 18.40 -1.38 1.53
CA PHE A 77 17.05 -1.94 1.67
C PHE A 77 16.53 -2.66 0.42
N ALA A 78 17.33 -2.74 -0.64
CA ALA A 78 16.96 -3.47 -1.86
C ALA A 78 18.13 -4.28 -2.44
N LYS A 79 19.15 -4.59 -1.64
CA LYS A 79 20.38 -5.28 -2.08
C LYS A 79 20.11 -6.65 -2.73
N GLY A 80 19.07 -7.35 -2.28
CA GLY A 80 18.66 -8.65 -2.80
C GLY A 80 17.60 -8.58 -3.90
N GLU A 81 17.13 -7.39 -4.24
CA GLU A 81 16.09 -7.16 -5.25
C GLU A 81 16.69 -7.34 -6.65
N ARG A 82 16.13 -8.27 -7.43
CA ARG A 82 16.71 -8.68 -8.74
C ARG A 82 15.90 -8.23 -9.96
N THR A 83 14.66 -7.81 -9.77
CA THR A 83 13.73 -7.41 -10.82
C THR A 83 13.87 -5.94 -11.20
N GLY A 84 14.51 -5.12 -10.37
CA GLY A 84 14.69 -3.68 -10.55
C GLY A 84 13.48 -2.84 -10.13
N MET A 85 12.48 -3.40 -9.44
CA MET A 85 11.26 -2.68 -9.06
C MET A 85 11.53 -1.49 -8.14
N ALA A 86 12.39 -1.65 -7.14
CA ALA A 86 12.75 -0.56 -6.22
C ALA A 86 13.54 0.53 -6.95
N LYS A 87 14.47 0.12 -7.84
CA LYS A 87 15.23 1.06 -8.67
C LYS A 87 14.32 1.86 -9.60
N ARG A 88 13.29 1.25 -10.20
CA ARG A 88 12.32 1.95 -11.04
C ARG A 88 11.51 2.98 -10.24
N LEU A 89 11.04 2.63 -9.05
CA LEU A 89 10.35 3.58 -8.16
C LEU A 89 11.23 4.80 -7.83
N PHE A 90 12.50 4.57 -7.47
CA PHE A 90 13.45 5.66 -7.20
C PHE A 90 13.74 6.50 -8.45
N THR A 91 13.92 5.85 -9.60
CA THR A 91 14.16 6.54 -10.88
C THR A 91 12.97 7.42 -11.23
N GLU A 92 11.76 6.90 -11.05
CA GLU A 92 10.55 7.65 -11.27
C GLU A 92 10.48 8.81 -10.31
N PHE A 93 10.60 8.59 -8.99
CA PHE A 93 10.61 9.66 -7.98
C PHE A 93 11.62 10.77 -8.31
N LEU A 94 12.80 10.43 -8.80
CA LEU A 94 13.86 11.39 -9.12
C LEU A 94 13.72 12.08 -10.50
N CYS A 95 12.68 11.78 -11.28
CA CYS A 95 12.42 12.42 -12.57
C CYS A 95 12.10 13.93 -12.42
N GLU A 96 12.91 14.80 -13.03
CA GLU A 96 12.77 16.28 -12.93
C GLU A 96 11.53 16.83 -13.62
N ASP A 97 11.02 16.11 -14.61
CA ASP A 97 9.88 16.55 -15.40
C ASP A 97 8.55 16.30 -14.68
N ARG A 98 8.53 15.51 -13.60
CA ARG A 98 7.31 15.30 -12.81
C ARG A 98 7.00 16.54 -11.97
N ARG A 99 5.78 17.07 -12.12
CA ARG A 99 5.31 18.28 -11.43
C ARG A 99 4.32 18.01 -10.30
N ASP A 100 3.66 16.86 -10.36
CA ASP A 100 2.57 16.51 -9.45
C ASP A 100 2.73 15.08 -8.91
N VAL A 101 2.02 14.79 -7.83
CA VAL A 101 1.90 13.43 -7.29
C VAL A 101 1.25 12.53 -8.35
N SER A 102 1.81 11.33 -8.54
CA SER A 102 1.29 10.33 -9.47
C SER A 102 1.29 8.94 -8.85
N TYR A 103 0.51 8.03 -9.43
CA TYR A 103 0.61 6.62 -9.08
C TYR A 103 1.87 6.00 -9.69
N PHE A 104 2.50 5.10 -8.95
CA PHE A 104 3.51 4.18 -9.45
C PHE A 104 2.92 2.78 -9.51
N ASP A 105 2.82 2.24 -10.72
CA ASP A 105 2.35 0.88 -10.99
C ASP A 105 3.50 0.03 -11.52
N ASP A 106 3.71 -1.15 -10.94
CA ASP A 106 4.76 -2.06 -11.39
C ASP A 106 4.34 -3.53 -11.27
N ASN A 107 4.52 -4.30 -12.35
CA ASN A 107 4.11 -5.71 -12.40
C ASN A 107 4.93 -6.60 -11.47
N HIS A 108 6.22 -6.29 -11.24
CA HIS A 108 7.05 -7.03 -10.31
C HIS A 108 6.67 -6.69 -8.86
N LEU A 109 6.32 -5.44 -8.58
CA LEU A 109 5.73 -5.06 -7.29
C LEU A 109 4.42 -5.82 -7.03
N ASN A 110 3.50 -5.84 -8.02
CA ASN A 110 2.27 -6.64 -7.93
C ASN A 110 2.60 -8.10 -7.63
N THR A 111 3.56 -8.70 -8.34
CA THR A 111 3.97 -10.10 -8.14
C THR A 111 4.55 -10.35 -6.75
N ALA A 112 5.42 -9.47 -6.28
CA ALA A 112 6.07 -9.58 -4.97
C ALA A 112 5.03 -9.49 -3.84
N VAL A 113 4.14 -8.49 -3.86
CA VAL A 113 3.07 -8.31 -2.88
C VAL A 113 2.05 -9.45 -2.97
N ASN A 114 1.73 -9.95 -4.16
CA ASN A 114 0.86 -11.11 -4.37
C ASN A 114 1.38 -12.39 -3.70
N SER A 115 2.70 -12.56 -3.63
CA SER A 115 3.34 -13.70 -2.99
C SER A 115 3.53 -13.54 -1.48
N HIS A 116 3.29 -12.35 -0.93
CA HIS A 116 3.56 -12.03 0.47
C HIS A 116 2.57 -12.71 1.42
N SER A 117 3.07 -13.36 2.48
CA SER A 117 2.26 -14.15 3.41
C SER A 117 1.17 -13.31 4.10
N ASN A 118 1.49 -12.10 4.56
CA ASN A 118 0.53 -11.25 5.25
C ASN A 118 -0.57 -10.73 4.31
N ILE A 119 -0.26 -10.56 3.01
CA ILE A 119 -1.25 -10.15 2.01
C ILE A 119 -2.17 -11.31 1.68
N ASN A 120 -1.62 -12.50 1.51
CA ASN A 120 -2.42 -13.71 1.31
C ASN A 120 -3.30 -14.02 2.52
N TYR A 121 -2.77 -13.85 3.74
CA TYR A 121 -3.54 -13.93 4.97
C TYR A 121 -4.69 -12.91 4.96
N PHE A 122 -4.40 -11.65 4.68
CA PHE A 122 -5.39 -10.58 4.66
C PHE A 122 -6.50 -10.84 3.62
N CYS A 123 -6.15 -11.17 2.38
CA CYS A 123 -7.10 -11.47 1.31
C CYS A 123 -8.03 -12.64 1.67
N SER A 124 -7.54 -13.64 2.40
CA SER A 124 -8.37 -14.73 2.93
C SER A 124 -9.22 -14.27 4.11
N ALA A 125 -8.63 -13.61 5.11
CA ALA A 125 -9.28 -13.22 6.35
C ALA A 125 -10.35 -12.14 6.14
N ILE A 126 -10.19 -11.27 5.15
CA ILE A 126 -11.21 -10.26 4.82
C ILE A 126 -12.46 -10.87 4.16
N LEU A 127 -12.30 -11.99 3.44
CA LEU A 127 -13.42 -12.78 2.97
C LEU A 127 -14.05 -13.55 4.13
N SER A 128 -13.23 -14.29 4.90
CA SER A 128 -13.65 -15.18 5.99
C SER A 128 -14.77 -16.15 5.60
N ALA A 129 -14.66 -16.76 4.42
CA ALA A 129 -15.58 -17.81 4.02
C ALA A 129 -15.32 -19.12 4.81
N PRO A 130 -16.28 -20.05 4.90
CA PRO A 130 -16.13 -21.27 5.70
C PRO A 130 -14.97 -22.17 5.25
N ASN A 131 -14.60 -22.12 3.97
CA ASN A 131 -13.44 -22.84 3.41
C ASN A 131 -12.20 -21.96 3.23
N SER A 132 -12.20 -20.71 3.72
CA SER A 132 -11.02 -19.85 3.67
C SER A 132 -9.91 -20.41 4.57
N PRO A 133 -8.64 -20.44 4.12
CA PRO A 133 -7.51 -20.91 4.92
C PRO A 133 -7.27 -20.08 6.19
N HIS A 134 -7.66 -18.80 6.14
CA HIS A 134 -7.65 -17.89 7.27
C HIS A 134 -9.00 -17.21 7.42
N LYS A 135 -9.48 -17.13 8.67
CA LYS A 135 -10.74 -16.52 9.06
C LYS A 135 -10.49 -15.52 10.19
N SER A 136 -11.30 -14.47 10.23
CA SER A 136 -11.36 -13.57 11.38
C SER A 136 -12.35 -14.17 12.39
N SER A 137 -11.88 -14.50 13.59
CA SER A 137 -12.70 -15.07 14.67
C SER A 137 -13.66 -14.05 15.27
N ASP A 138 -13.24 -12.79 15.37
CA ASP A 138 -13.89 -11.81 16.25
C ASP A 138 -14.54 -10.65 15.49
N HIS A 139 -14.53 -10.69 14.16
CA HIS A 139 -15.01 -9.59 13.35
C HIS A 139 -15.88 -10.05 12.20
N HIS A 140 -16.90 -9.24 11.94
CA HIS A 140 -17.76 -9.37 10.78
C HIS A 140 -16.98 -9.03 9.50
N ARG A 141 -17.07 -9.90 8.49
CA ARG A 141 -16.30 -9.84 7.23
C ARG A 141 -17.22 -10.07 6.03
N ILE A 142 -16.65 -10.05 4.81
CA ILE A 142 -17.43 -10.03 3.55
C ILE A 142 -18.41 -11.21 3.48
N HIS A 143 -18.00 -12.42 3.89
CA HIS A 143 -18.89 -13.58 3.89
C HIS A 143 -20.11 -13.36 4.78
N GLN A 144 -19.93 -12.88 6.02
CA GLN A 144 -21.07 -12.60 6.90
C GLN A 144 -21.92 -11.44 6.37
N SER A 145 -21.31 -10.45 5.71
CA SER A 145 -22.06 -9.34 5.11
C SER A 145 -22.90 -9.77 3.91
N LEU A 146 -22.43 -10.76 3.14
CA LEU A 146 -23.22 -11.40 2.09
C LEU A 146 -24.37 -12.22 2.69
N MET A 147 -24.13 -12.96 3.76
CA MET A 147 -25.15 -13.73 4.46
C MET A 147 -26.27 -12.83 5.01
N ASP A 148 -25.91 -11.74 5.70
CA ASP A 148 -26.87 -10.74 6.23
C ASP A 148 -27.69 -10.07 5.13
N ALA A 149 -27.09 -9.89 3.94
CA ALA A 149 -27.75 -9.35 2.76
C ALA A 149 -28.64 -10.38 2.03
N GLY A 150 -28.78 -11.60 2.56
CA GLY A 150 -29.52 -12.68 1.91
C GLY A 150 -28.88 -13.12 0.58
N TRP A 151 -27.55 -13.01 0.48
CA TRP A 151 -26.75 -13.29 -0.72
C TRP A 151 -27.05 -12.37 -1.90
N ASP A 152 -27.68 -11.21 -1.66
CA ASP A 152 -27.82 -10.14 -2.63
C ASP A 152 -26.65 -9.16 -2.49
N ILE A 153 -25.66 -9.27 -3.38
CA ILE A 153 -24.45 -8.45 -3.31
C ILE A 153 -24.71 -6.93 -3.39
N LYS A 154 -25.84 -6.52 -3.97
CA LYS A 154 -26.23 -5.10 -4.05
C LYS A 154 -26.73 -4.54 -2.71
N LYS A 155 -27.04 -5.41 -1.75
CA LYS A 155 -27.51 -5.06 -0.40
C LYS A 155 -26.43 -5.22 0.67
N VAL A 156 -25.23 -5.65 0.29
CA VAL A 156 -24.09 -5.81 1.21
C VAL A 156 -23.76 -4.49 1.88
N ARG A 157 -23.64 -4.52 3.21
CA ARG A 157 -23.05 -3.44 4.00
C ARG A 157 -21.56 -3.70 4.15
N MET A 158 -20.74 -2.67 3.90
CA MET A 158 -19.29 -2.83 4.01
C MET A 158 -18.89 -3.15 5.47
N PRO A 159 -18.06 -4.18 5.70
CA PRO A 159 -17.55 -4.47 7.03
C PRO A 159 -16.64 -3.33 7.52
N VAL A 160 -16.63 -3.12 8.84
CA VAL A 160 -15.80 -2.12 9.53
C VAL A 160 -14.67 -2.79 10.30
N ASN A 161 -13.71 -2.01 10.80
CA ASN A 161 -12.59 -2.51 11.62
C ASN A 161 -11.83 -3.67 10.94
N ILE A 162 -11.50 -3.48 9.67
CA ILE A 162 -10.75 -4.46 8.88
C ILE A 162 -9.26 -4.39 9.23
N GLY A 163 -8.72 -3.17 9.42
CA GLY A 163 -7.29 -2.93 9.53
C GLY A 163 -6.58 -3.17 8.19
N VAL A 164 -5.37 -2.66 8.05
CA VAL A 164 -4.53 -2.85 6.86
C VAL A 164 -3.52 -3.97 7.10
N PRO A 165 -3.12 -4.73 6.07
CA PRO A 165 -2.05 -5.70 6.23
C PRO A 165 -0.71 -5.00 6.37
N ALA A 166 0.14 -5.54 7.24
CA ALA A 166 1.52 -5.09 7.35
C ALA A 166 2.41 -5.89 6.38
N LEU A 167 3.31 -5.22 5.66
CA LEU A 167 4.31 -5.88 4.79
C LEU A 167 5.65 -6.10 5.49
N ASN A 168 5.84 -5.52 6.68
CA ASN A 168 7.09 -5.58 7.45
C ASN A 168 7.25 -6.90 8.22
N ILE A 169 7.72 -7.95 7.55
CA ILE A 169 8.06 -9.23 8.20
C ILE A 169 9.57 -9.37 8.47
N GLY A 170 10.35 -8.36 8.10
CA GLY A 170 11.79 -8.29 8.15
C GLY A 170 12.28 -7.20 9.09
N SER A 171 13.58 -7.23 9.36
CA SER A 171 14.25 -6.24 10.20
C SER A 171 14.99 -5.22 9.34
N THR A 172 14.74 -3.94 9.60
CA THR A 172 15.50 -2.80 9.07
C THR A 172 16.98 -2.89 9.44
N LEU A 173 17.29 -3.18 10.71
CA LEU A 173 18.65 -3.29 11.23
C LEU A 173 19.50 -4.34 10.50
N PHE A 174 18.87 -5.43 10.07
CA PHE A 174 19.55 -6.54 9.39
C PHE A 174 19.26 -6.61 7.88
N SER A 175 18.50 -5.66 7.33
CA SER A 175 17.98 -5.66 5.96
C SER A 175 17.50 -7.05 5.50
N THR A 176 16.59 -7.66 6.27
CA THR A 176 16.10 -9.03 5.99
C THR A 176 14.73 -9.03 5.30
N ARG A 177 14.41 -10.13 4.60
CA ARG A 177 13.10 -10.40 3.97
C ARG A 177 12.61 -9.27 3.04
N ASP A 178 11.55 -8.57 3.42
CA ASP A 178 10.94 -7.46 2.68
C ASP A 178 11.87 -6.23 2.59
N TYR A 179 12.74 -6.00 3.57
CA TYR A 179 13.83 -5.02 3.44
C TYR A 179 15.05 -5.56 2.70
N HIS A 180 15.13 -6.86 2.41
CA HIS A 180 16.17 -7.38 1.52
C HIS A 180 15.77 -7.25 0.05
N ASN A 181 14.47 -7.42 -0.22
CA ASN A 181 13.90 -7.45 -1.56
C ASN A 181 13.27 -6.11 -1.99
N GLY A 182 13.46 -5.03 -1.22
CA GLY A 182 12.95 -3.70 -1.56
C GLY A 182 11.51 -3.41 -1.15
N LEU A 183 10.70 -4.41 -0.79
CA LEU A 183 9.29 -4.19 -0.44
C LEU A 183 9.10 -3.25 0.74
N GLY A 184 9.88 -3.40 1.82
CA GLY A 184 9.76 -2.54 3.00
C GLY A 184 10.18 -1.09 2.75
N LEU A 185 10.90 -0.82 1.65
CA LEU A 185 11.25 0.52 1.19
C LEU A 185 10.19 1.10 0.24
N MET A 186 9.59 0.27 -0.60
CA MET A 186 8.59 0.69 -1.57
C MET A 186 7.20 0.85 -0.95
N ILE A 187 6.88 0.03 0.05
CA ILE A 187 5.63 0.02 0.80
C ILE A 187 5.99 -0.17 2.27
N ASN A 188 6.20 0.93 2.99
CA ASN A 188 6.57 0.90 4.40
C ASN A 188 5.35 0.48 5.25
N GLY A 189 4.17 0.96 4.88
CA GLY A 189 2.92 0.64 5.58
C GLY A 189 1.72 0.92 4.70
N ILE A 190 0.94 -0.11 4.35
CA ILE A 190 -0.26 0.07 3.52
C ILE A 190 -1.22 1.00 4.23
N GLN A 191 -1.55 2.14 3.62
CA GLN A 191 -2.43 3.15 4.22
C GLN A 191 -3.91 2.87 3.89
N TYR A 192 -4.16 2.35 2.69
CA TYR A 192 -5.50 2.12 2.18
C TYR A 192 -5.58 0.80 1.40
N VAL A 193 -6.71 0.10 1.55
CA VAL A 193 -7.08 -1.02 0.67
C VAL A 193 -8.53 -0.89 0.26
N TYR A 194 -8.79 -0.95 -1.04
CA TYR A 194 -10.14 -1.11 -1.59
C TYR A 194 -10.33 -2.57 -2.00
N VAL A 195 -11.48 -3.15 -1.63
CA VAL A 195 -11.90 -4.48 -2.06
C VAL A 195 -13.15 -4.36 -2.88
N ILE A 196 -13.06 -4.79 -4.13
CA ILE A 196 -14.03 -4.54 -5.17
C ILE A 196 -14.52 -5.88 -5.71
N ALA A 197 -15.80 -6.16 -5.57
CA ALA A 197 -16.43 -7.26 -6.27
C ALA A 197 -16.56 -6.92 -7.75
N THR A 198 -15.98 -7.76 -8.60
CA THR A 198 -16.05 -7.62 -10.06
C THR A 198 -16.95 -8.67 -10.70
N HIS A 199 -17.08 -9.84 -10.08
CA HIS A 199 -17.97 -10.91 -10.53
C HIS A 199 -18.64 -11.57 -9.33
N TYR A 200 -19.90 -11.96 -9.47
CA TYR A 200 -20.62 -12.65 -8.41
C TYR A 200 -21.70 -13.60 -8.96
N ALA A 201 -21.90 -14.72 -8.27
CA ALA A 201 -23.09 -15.55 -8.39
C ALA A 201 -23.35 -16.29 -7.08
N TYR A 202 -24.61 -16.43 -6.72
CA TYR A 202 -25.07 -17.31 -5.63
C TYR A 202 -26.00 -18.38 -6.21
N ASP A 203 -25.80 -19.62 -5.76
CA ASP A 203 -26.59 -20.79 -6.09
C ASP A 203 -27.36 -21.22 -4.83
N SER A 204 -28.65 -20.90 -4.78
CA SER A 204 -29.50 -21.15 -3.61
C SER A 204 -29.85 -22.63 -3.42
N GLU A 205 -29.78 -23.43 -4.47
CA GLU A 205 -29.99 -24.88 -4.43
C GLU A 205 -28.77 -25.57 -3.81
N LYS A 206 -27.57 -25.18 -4.25
CA LYS A 206 -26.30 -25.76 -3.76
C LYS A 206 -25.77 -25.12 -2.48
N LYS A 207 -26.32 -23.97 -2.08
CA LYS A 207 -25.83 -23.16 -0.95
C LYS A 207 -24.35 -22.81 -1.13
N GLU A 208 -24.00 -22.33 -2.33
CA GLU A 208 -22.64 -21.97 -2.70
C GLU A 208 -22.63 -20.62 -3.42
N TYR A 209 -21.52 -19.89 -3.34
CA TYR A 209 -21.31 -18.69 -4.15
C TYR A 209 -19.92 -18.66 -4.78
N ALA A 210 -19.84 -17.98 -5.91
CA ALA A 210 -18.61 -17.62 -6.59
C ALA A 210 -18.45 -16.10 -6.58
N LEU A 211 -17.28 -15.61 -6.21
CA LEU A 211 -16.99 -14.19 -6.04
C LEU A 211 -15.56 -13.87 -6.51
N THR A 212 -15.44 -12.91 -7.42
CA THR A 212 -14.13 -12.37 -7.81
C THR A 212 -13.93 -11.01 -7.16
N LEU A 213 -12.86 -10.90 -6.39
CA LEU A 213 -12.43 -9.68 -5.70
C LEU A 213 -11.17 -9.11 -6.32
N LYS A 214 -11.23 -7.83 -6.66
CA LYS A 214 -10.07 -6.98 -6.95
C LYS A 214 -9.69 -6.24 -5.68
N PHE A 215 -8.44 -6.40 -5.27
CA PHE A 215 -7.82 -5.67 -4.17
C PHE A 215 -6.93 -4.58 -4.75
N VAL A 216 -7.07 -3.36 -4.26
CA VAL A 216 -6.18 -2.25 -4.61
C VAL A 216 -5.56 -1.70 -3.33
N PHE A 217 -4.25 -1.89 -3.17
CA PHE A 217 -3.48 -1.45 -2.02
C PHE A 217 -2.73 -0.17 -2.37
N TYR A 218 -2.67 0.75 -1.42
CA TYR A 218 -2.03 2.05 -1.57
C TYR A 218 -1.10 2.33 -0.40
N ASP A 219 0.06 2.89 -0.73
CA ASP A 219 0.97 3.55 0.21
C ASP A 219 1.65 4.73 -0.48
N VAL A 220 2.12 5.70 0.30
CA VAL A 220 2.86 6.85 -0.22
C VAL A 220 4.34 6.56 -0.15
N PHE A 221 4.99 6.56 -1.31
CA PHE A 221 6.43 6.72 -1.38
C PHE A 221 6.77 8.20 -1.25
N GLY A 222 6.74 8.64 0.01
CA GLY A 222 7.10 9.96 0.48
C GLY A 222 7.44 9.91 1.96
N LEU A 223 7.92 11.02 2.51
CA LEU A 223 8.28 11.14 3.92
C LEU A 223 7.58 12.33 4.54
N ASP A 224 7.21 12.23 5.81
CA ASP A 224 6.84 13.36 6.64
C ASP A 224 7.91 13.72 7.68
N ASP A 225 7.62 14.68 8.54
CA ASP A 225 8.56 15.13 9.58
C ASP A 225 8.78 14.07 10.67
N ASP A 226 7.80 13.22 10.94
CA ASP A 226 7.89 12.15 11.93
C ASP A 226 8.82 11.04 11.41
N ASP A 227 8.74 10.69 10.13
CA ASP A 227 9.69 9.77 9.48
C ASP A 227 11.13 10.27 9.60
N LEU A 228 11.35 11.58 9.44
CA LEU A 228 12.69 12.14 9.58
C LEU A 228 13.20 12.08 11.02
N ASN A 229 12.31 12.29 12.00
CA ASN A 229 12.66 12.16 13.42
C ASN A 229 12.98 10.72 13.80
N GLU A 230 12.25 9.75 13.24
CA GLU A 230 12.38 8.33 13.55
C GLU A 230 13.56 7.65 12.82
N TYR A 231 13.79 8.00 11.56
CA TYR A 231 14.73 7.27 10.69
C TYR A 231 15.83 8.12 10.05
N GLY A 232 15.78 9.45 10.18
CA GLY A 232 16.77 10.35 9.59
C GLY A 232 18.15 10.25 10.24
N SER A 233 19.11 11.04 9.73
CA SER A 233 20.50 11.13 10.27
C SER A 233 20.61 11.49 11.76
N LEU A 234 19.49 11.75 12.43
CA LEU A 234 19.32 11.96 13.85
C LEU A 234 19.06 10.70 14.69
N SER A 235 18.50 9.64 14.11
CA SER A 235 18.03 8.48 14.88
C SER A 235 19.16 7.63 15.46
N ASP A 236 20.39 7.83 15.00
CA ASP A 236 21.62 7.23 15.51
C ASP A 236 22.67 8.32 15.82
N GLY A 237 22.93 8.61 17.09
CA GLY A 237 23.90 9.63 17.53
C GLY A 237 25.35 9.41 17.07
N PHE A 238 26.08 10.52 16.82
CA PHE A 238 27.51 10.70 16.44
C PHE A 238 28.09 9.87 15.27
N LEU A 239 27.38 8.86 14.78
CA LEU A 239 27.69 8.10 13.56
C LEU A 239 26.40 7.95 12.77
N SER A 240 25.97 9.01 12.08
CA SER A 240 24.78 8.96 11.22
C SER A 240 24.90 7.77 10.28
N SER A 241 24.01 6.78 10.42
CA SER A 241 24.03 5.60 9.56
C SER A 241 23.82 6.03 8.09
N PRO A 242 24.44 5.36 7.11
CA PRO A 242 24.22 5.65 5.69
C PRO A 242 22.74 5.67 5.28
N ALA A 243 21.89 4.92 6.00
CA ALA A 243 20.44 4.93 5.85
C ALA A 243 19.85 6.27 6.27
N GLY A 244 20.17 6.77 7.48
CA GLY A 244 19.67 8.06 7.96
C GLY A 244 20.05 9.23 7.06
N VAL A 245 21.26 9.21 6.48
CA VAL A 245 21.68 10.21 5.47
C VAL A 245 20.83 10.11 4.19
N GLY A 246 20.55 8.89 3.73
CA GLY A 246 19.70 8.66 2.55
C GLY A 246 18.26 9.13 2.76
N ILE A 247 17.70 8.87 3.94
CA ILE A 247 16.33 9.27 4.33
C ILE A 247 16.25 10.81 4.47
N THR A 248 17.21 11.44 5.14
CA THR A 248 17.27 12.91 5.17
C THR A 248 17.39 13.52 3.77
N ALA A 249 18.17 12.90 2.88
CA ALA A 249 18.29 13.37 1.50
C ALA A 249 16.98 13.24 0.71
N TRP A 250 16.25 12.13 0.90
CA TRP A 250 14.92 11.93 0.31
C TRP A 250 13.94 13.00 0.80
N TRP A 251 13.86 13.25 2.10
CA TRP A 251 13.01 14.28 2.68
C TRP A 251 13.34 15.67 2.10
N GLN A 252 14.62 16.03 1.99
CA GLN A 252 15.04 17.32 1.42
C GLN A 252 14.68 17.44 -0.07
N LEU A 253 14.84 16.38 -0.85
CA LEU A 253 14.39 16.35 -2.26
C LEU A 253 12.88 16.66 -2.33
N GLN A 254 12.07 15.99 -1.51
CA GLN A 254 10.63 16.16 -1.49
C GLN A 254 10.20 17.57 -1.04
N HIS A 255 10.64 18.00 0.15
CA HIS A 255 10.10 19.19 0.82
C HIS A 255 10.81 20.48 0.47
N GLN A 256 12.11 20.44 0.19
CA GLN A 256 12.91 21.63 -0.12
C GLN A 256 13.08 21.85 -1.63
N LEU A 257 13.27 20.77 -2.40
CA LEU A 257 13.44 20.83 -3.84
C LEU A 257 12.19 20.46 -4.64
N ALA A 258 11.06 20.26 -3.95
CA ALA A 258 9.74 20.05 -4.54
C ALA A 258 9.63 18.82 -5.47
N TYR A 259 10.34 17.74 -5.16
CA TYR A 259 10.14 16.45 -5.84
C TYR A 259 8.80 15.85 -5.36
N PRO A 260 7.78 15.71 -6.23
CA PRO A 260 6.49 15.22 -5.77
C PRO A 260 6.59 13.76 -5.33
N PRO A 261 6.00 13.30 -4.22
CA PRO A 261 5.98 11.89 -3.87
C PRO A 261 5.21 11.08 -4.90
N LEU A 262 5.35 9.76 -4.79
CA LEU A 262 4.58 8.80 -5.59
C LEU A 262 3.61 8.06 -4.68
N VAL A 263 2.45 7.68 -5.18
CA VAL A 263 1.58 6.73 -4.50
C VAL A 263 1.82 5.37 -5.12
N THR A 264 2.43 4.45 -4.38
CA THR A 264 2.57 3.07 -4.84
C THR A 264 1.20 2.41 -4.85
N ARG A 265 0.88 1.76 -5.97
CA ARG A 265 -0.41 1.13 -6.17
C ARG A 265 -0.21 -0.31 -6.58
N VAL A 266 -0.83 -1.22 -5.82
CA VAL A 266 -0.80 -2.64 -6.10
C VAL A 266 -2.19 -3.17 -6.37
N VAL A 267 -2.35 -3.91 -7.47
CA VAL A 267 -3.63 -4.45 -7.90
C VAL A 267 -3.57 -5.97 -7.96
N LEU A 268 -4.37 -6.63 -7.13
CA LEU A 268 -4.48 -8.08 -7.09
C LEU A 268 -5.90 -8.51 -7.43
N ASN A 269 -6.05 -9.66 -8.09
CA ASN A 269 -7.34 -10.29 -8.29
C ASN A 269 -7.35 -11.67 -7.62
N ARG A 270 -8.48 -12.03 -7.00
CA ARG A 270 -8.72 -13.35 -6.40
C ARG A 270 -10.13 -13.80 -6.73
N THR A 271 -10.26 -15.05 -7.13
CA THR A 271 -11.56 -15.71 -7.31
C THR A 271 -11.75 -16.70 -6.19
N TYR A 272 -12.93 -16.68 -5.59
CA TYR A 272 -13.32 -17.53 -4.50
C TYR A 272 -14.57 -18.31 -4.86
N GLU A 273 -14.57 -19.57 -4.49
CA GLU A 273 -15.73 -20.44 -4.49
C GLU A 273 -15.90 -20.92 -3.05
N ALA A 274 -17.09 -20.75 -2.49
CA ALA A 274 -17.30 -21.03 -1.09
C ALA A 274 -18.71 -21.50 -0.78
N PRO A 275 -18.88 -22.37 0.24
CA PRO A 275 -20.18 -22.64 0.80
C PRO A 275 -20.76 -21.39 1.47
N ALA A 276 -22.07 -21.29 1.46
CA ALA A 276 -22.86 -20.24 2.09
C ALA A 276 -23.18 -20.54 3.58
N LEU A 277 -22.81 -21.71 4.07
CA LEU A 277 -23.03 -22.20 5.44
C LEU A 277 -21.70 -22.54 6.11
#